data_AF-A0A965I5J3-F1
#
_entry.id   AF-A0A965I5J3-F1
#
_cell.length_a   1.000
_cell.length_b   1.000
_cell.length_c   1.000
_cell.angle_alpha   90.00
_cell.angle_beta   90.00
_cell.angle_gamma   90.00
#
_symmetry.space_group_name_H-M   'P 1'
#
loop_
_entity.id
_entity.type
_entity.pdbx_description
1 polymer ?
#
loop_
_entity_poly.entity_id
_entity_poly.type
_entity_poly.pdbx_seq_one_letter_code
_entity_poly.pdbx_strand_id
1 'polypeptide(L)' 'MKYGDFKKLTSIKTPAAFKAHLDNLGLAMPCDETIDQADLSPLMTPVDVDGMTIGNRITAQPMEGWDCTNDGA' A
#
# COMPACT_ATOMS: atom_id res chain seq x y z
N MET A 1 18.15 -15.01 -16.95
CA MET A 1 17.11 -13.99 -16.76
C MET A 1 17.30 -12.93 -17.84
N LYS A 2 16.36 -12.83 -18.78
CA LYS A 2 16.37 -11.90 -19.91
C LYS A 2 15.21 -10.92 -19.77
N TYR A 3 15.32 -9.78 -20.45
CA TYR A 3 14.19 -8.86 -20.62
C TYR A 3 13.00 -9.61 -21.24
N GLY A 4 11.86 -9.62 -20.54
CA GLY A 4 10.66 -10.37 -20.92
C GLY A 4 10.33 -11.56 -20.03
N ASP A 5 11.28 -12.02 -19.20
CA ASP A 5 11.03 -13.14 -18.26
C ASP A 5 10.07 -12.76 -17.12
N PHE A 6 9.84 -11.45 -16.90
CA PHE A 6 8.93 -10.93 -15.88
C PHE A 6 7.68 -10.30 -16.50
N LYS A 7 6.53 -10.64 -15.92
CA LYS A 7 5.26 -10.01 -16.28
C LYS A 7 5.33 -8.52 -15.93
N LYS A 8 5.03 -7.67 -16.91
CA LYS A 8 4.96 -6.22 -16.68
C LYS A 8 3.80 -5.91 -15.74
N LEU A 9 4.04 -5.18 -14.66
CA LEU A 9 2.98 -4.79 -13.72
C LEU A 9 1.84 -4.04 -14.44
N THR A 10 2.19 -3.20 -15.42
CA THR A 10 1.20 -2.47 -16.24
C THR A 10 0.27 -3.36 -17.06
N SER A 11 0.61 -4.65 -17.26
CA SER A 11 -0.27 -5.63 -17.93
C SER A 11 -1.32 -6.25 -17.00
N ILE A 12 -1.17 -6.10 -15.69
CA ILE A 12 -2.09 -6.61 -14.68
C ILE A 12 -3.05 -5.48 -14.31
N LYS A 13 -4.30 -5.58 -14.77
CA LYS A 13 -5.28 -4.48 -14.68
C LYS A 13 -6.34 -4.68 -13.61
N THR A 14 -6.46 -5.87 -13.06
CA THR A 14 -7.52 -6.24 -12.11
C THR A 14 -6.96 -7.08 -10.96
N PRO A 15 -7.59 -7.06 -9.78
CA PRO A 15 -7.18 -7.92 -8.66
C PRO A 15 -7.25 -9.41 -9.02
N ALA A 16 -8.30 -9.85 -9.73
CA ALA A 16 -8.37 -11.21 -10.27
C ALA A 16 -7.17 -11.60 -11.16
N ALA A 17 -6.72 -10.72 -12.06
CA ALA A 17 -5.55 -10.97 -12.91
C ALA A 17 -4.23 -10.99 -12.12
N PHE A 18 -4.18 -10.28 -11.00
CA PHE A 18 -3.05 -10.29 -10.07
C PHE A 18 -3.00 -11.61 -9.29
N LYS A 19 -4.12 -12.04 -8.71
CA LYS A 19 -4.23 -13.33 -7.99
C LYS A 19 -3.86 -14.51 -8.87
N ALA A 20 -4.39 -14.57 -10.10
CA ALA A 20 -4.00 -15.62 -11.06
C ALA A 20 -2.49 -15.62 -11.36
N HIS A 21 -1.83 -14.46 -11.31
CA HIS A 21 -0.38 -14.40 -11.47
C HIS A 21 0.36 -14.93 -10.23
N LEU A 22 -0.11 -14.59 -9.02
CA LEU A 22 0.43 -15.12 -7.76
C LEU A 22 0.28 -16.64 -7.66
N ASP A 23 -0.88 -17.17 -8.06
CA ASP A 23 -1.16 -18.61 -8.10
C ASP A 23 -0.18 -19.35 -9.02
N ASN A 24 0.09 -18.80 -10.21
CA ASN A 24 1.08 -19.34 -11.15
C ASN A 24 2.51 -19.32 -10.56
N LEU A 25 2.81 -18.35 -9.70
CA LEU A 25 4.08 -18.28 -8.97
C LEU A 25 4.12 -19.17 -7.72
N GLY A 26 2.99 -19.79 -7.33
CA GLY A 26 2.87 -20.56 -6.09
C GLY A 26 2.96 -19.70 -4.83
N LEU A 27 2.59 -18.42 -4.90
CA LEU A 27 2.68 -17.46 -3.79
C LEU A 27 1.35 -17.33 -3.05
N ALA A 28 1.35 -17.64 -1.76
CA ALA A 28 0.21 -17.41 -0.88
C ALA A 28 0.19 -15.94 -0.39
N MET A 29 -0.37 -15.04 -1.20
CA MET A 29 -0.53 -13.62 -0.87
C MET A 29 -1.99 -13.20 -1.04
N PRO A 30 -2.68 -12.79 0.04
CA PRO A 30 -4.07 -12.35 -0.04
C PRO A 30 -4.18 -11.03 -0.81
N CYS A 31 -5.28 -10.87 -1.56
CA CYS A 31 -5.60 -9.65 -2.29
C CYS A 31 -7.12 -9.53 -2.41
N ASP A 32 -7.67 -8.47 -1.84
CA ASP A 32 -9.10 -8.18 -1.88
C ASP A 32 -9.53 -7.75 -3.29
N GLU A 33 -10.73 -8.15 -3.71
CA GLU A 33 -11.30 -7.75 -5.01
C GLU A 33 -11.87 -6.33 -5.00
N THR A 34 -12.21 -5.85 -3.81
CA THR A 34 -12.86 -4.56 -3.58
C THR A 34 -12.14 -3.84 -2.44
N ILE A 35 -12.17 -2.51 -2.48
CA ILE A 35 -11.62 -1.67 -1.42
C ILE A 35 -12.77 -1.26 -0.50
N ASP A 36 -12.66 -1.58 0.78
CA ASP A 36 -13.60 -1.10 1.80
C ASP A 36 -13.48 0.42 1.96
N GLN A 37 -14.63 1.08 2.04
CA GLN A 37 -14.73 2.54 2.08
C GLN A 37 -14.87 3.08 3.49
N ALA A 38 -14.31 4.28 3.70
CA ALA A 38 -14.47 5.09 4.91
C ALA A 38 -14.28 4.25 6.19
N ASP A 39 -15.28 4.25 7.07
CA ASP A 39 -15.24 3.61 8.39
C ASP A 39 -15.11 2.09 8.35
N LEU A 40 -15.39 1.45 7.19
CA LEU A 40 -15.17 0.02 7.00
C LEU A 40 -13.73 -0.33 6.65
N SER A 41 -12.92 0.67 6.27
CA SER A 41 -11.53 0.43 5.93
C SER A 41 -10.72 0.01 7.17
N PRO A 42 -9.88 -1.04 7.07
CA PRO A 42 -8.97 -1.39 8.17
C PRO A 42 -7.97 -0.26 8.48
N LEU A 43 -7.78 0.69 7.57
CA LEU A 43 -6.96 1.88 7.79
C LEU A 43 -7.60 2.86 8.78
N MET A 44 -8.91 2.80 9.00
CA MET A 44 -9.60 3.65 9.99
C MET A 44 -9.65 3.01 11.38
N THR A 45 -9.11 1.80 11.55
CA THR A 45 -9.05 1.14 12.86
C THR A 45 -7.96 1.78 13.72
N PRO A 46 -8.30 2.35 14.89
CA PRO A 46 -7.31 2.96 15.79
C PRO A 46 -6.27 1.97 16.27
N VAL A 47 -5.09 2.48 16.61
CA VAL A 47 -4.01 1.72 17.24
C VAL A 47 -3.43 2.49 18.41
N ASP A 48 -3.09 1.78 19.48
CA ASP A 48 -2.39 2.35 20.63
C ASP A 48 -0.89 2.08 20.49
N VAL A 49 -0.10 3.14 20.52
CA VAL A 49 1.37 3.09 20.40
C VAL A 49 1.95 3.98 21.49
N ASP A 50 2.80 3.42 22.35
CA ASP A 50 3.49 4.14 23.43
C ASP A 50 2.58 5.02 24.32
N GLY A 51 1.36 4.55 24.59
CA GLY A 51 0.38 5.27 25.41
C GLY A 51 -0.39 6.38 24.69
N MET A 52 -0.19 6.52 23.37
CA MET A 52 -0.94 7.42 22.50
C MET A 52 -1.85 6.64 21.56
N THR A 53 -3.13 7.04 21.50
CA THR A 53 -4.09 6.48 20.53
C THR A 53 -3.99 7.23 19.20
N ILE A 54 -3.64 6.50 18.13
CA ILE A 54 -3.64 6.99 16.76
C ILE A 54 -4.96 6.59 16.11
N GLY A 55 -5.77 7.58 15.69
CA GLY A 55 -7.14 7.35 15.22
C GLY A 55 -7.28 6.67 13.85
N ASN A 56 -6.20 6.59 13.07
CA ASN A 56 -6.16 5.88 11.79
C ASN A 56 -4.73 5.44 11.48
N ARG A 57 -4.55 4.63 10.44
CA ARG A 57 -3.26 4.05 10.02
C ARG A 57 -2.68 4.73 8.79
N ILE A 58 -3.07 5.98 8.55
CA ILE A 58 -2.58 6.80 7.45
C ILE A 58 -1.54 7.76 8.04
N THR A 59 -0.34 7.75 7.46
CA THR A 59 0.73 8.66 7.84
C THR A 59 1.10 9.53 6.64
N ALA A 60 1.23 10.83 6.88
CA ALA A 60 1.97 11.68 5.96
C ALA A 60 3.46 11.41 6.23
N GLN A 61 4.18 10.96 5.20
CA GLN A 61 5.64 10.83 5.31
C GLN A 61 6.21 12.18 5.74
N PRO A 62 7.27 12.21 6.57
CA PRO A 62 7.94 13.45 6.89
C PRO A 62 8.36 14.09 5.56
N MET A 63 7.70 15.19 5.24
CA MET A 63 8.16 16.07 4.19
C MET A 63 9.29 16.83 4.85
N GLU A 64 10.53 16.38 4.68
CA GLU A 64 11.65 17.32 4.77
C GLU A 64 11.26 18.45 3.81
N GLY A 65 11.01 19.63 4.37
CA GLY A 65 10.68 20.80 3.58
C GLY A 65 11.68 20.84 2.42
N TRP A 66 11.17 20.75 1.20
CA TRP A 66 12.02 20.69 0.01
C TRP A 66 12.74 22.04 -0.22
N ASP A 67 12.49 23.01 0.63
CA ASP A 67 13.20 24.26 0.72
C ASP A 67 14.61 24.09 1.29
N CYS A 68 14.86 23.06 2.12
CA CYS A 68 16.15 22.82 2.79
C CYS A 68 16.74 24.09 3.45
N THR A 69 15.90 25.06 3.79
CA THR A 69 16.34 26.30 4.42
C THR A 69 16.22 26.16 5.94
N ASN A 70 16.97 26.99 6.67
CA ASN A 70 16.90 26.99 8.13
C ASN A 70 15.60 27.60 8.67
N ASP A 71 14.76 28.18 7.81
CA ASP A 71 13.52 28.89 8.12
C ASP A 71 12.23 28.21 7.63
N GLY A 72 12.29 27.15 6.81
CA GLY A 72 11.13 26.30 6.50
C GLY A 72 10.10 26.94 5.57
N ALA A 73 10.52 27.68 4.53
CA ALA A 73 9.67 28.49 3.64
C ALA A 73 9.30 27.80 2.31
#